data_AF-A0A7Y5D5A5-F1
#
_entry.id   AF-A0A7Y5D5A5-F1
#
_cell.length_a   1.000
_cell.length_b   1.000
_cell.length_c   1.000
_cell.angle_alpha   90.00
_cell.angle_beta   90.00
_cell.angle_gamma   90.00
#
_symmetry.space_group_name_H-M   'P 1'
#
loop_
_entity.id
_entity.type
_entity.pdbx_description
1 polymer ?
#
loop_
_entity_poly.entity_id
_entity_poly.type
_entity_poly.pdbx_seq_one_letter_code
_entity_poly.pdbx_strand_id
1 'polypeptide(L)'
;MKMIKNFKLATAGILMISAAGLLTPSTASAAIATANGTMTMNLDSATMLTTFGFIPTTYFDQAQNDYYINKLTPGYATNGLGMQFQVNGNPAPTSAGIMYGTSDTRTRPIQATTFTYDTAGPVEATATGQIGFDGSIRITKPDTINWLKFDNLSMKYTGGKWVVYTNENRLATGDPDGFGTQSLFELSNVVSTTENGALKFSADLSLGNSNWANGFGLDGTLKLGTMSITPSAVPVPAAVWLFGSALLGLTGYKRRKLNTIAA
;
A
#
# COMPACT_ATOMS: atom_id res chain seq x y z
N MET A 1 16.71 -72.41 -52.70
CA MET A 1 17.30 -71.07 -52.91
C MET A 1 16.33 -70.05 -52.34
N LYS A 2 16.63 -69.52 -51.15
CA LYS A 2 15.73 -68.73 -50.29
C LYS A 2 15.92 -67.25 -50.59
N MET A 3 14.86 -66.54 -50.96
CA MET A 3 14.88 -65.09 -51.18
C MET A 3 14.66 -64.35 -49.86
N ILE A 4 15.62 -63.52 -49.48
CA ILE A 4 15.67 -62.72 -48.24
C ILE A 4 14.77 -61.49 -48.41
N LYS A 5 13.83 -61.27 -47.47
CA LYS A 5 13.02 -60.05 -47.38
C LYS A 5 13.80 -58.97 -46.63
N ASN A 6 13.94 -57.79 -47.26
CA ASN A 6 14.53 -56.60 -46.65
C ASN A 6 13.59 -56.00 -45.61
N PHE A 7 13.93 -56.11 -44.33
CA PHE A 7 13.33 -55.32 -43.26
C PHE A 7 13.95 -53.91 -43.26
N LYS A 8 13.17 -52.89 -43.62
CA LYS A 8 13.55 -51.49 -43.38
C LYS A 8 13.21 -51.17 -41.93
N LEU A 9 14.23 -51.12 -41.08
CA LEU A 9 14.15 -50.63 -39.71
C LEU A 9 14.00 -49.10 -39.77
N ALA A 10 12.79 -48.60 -39.54
CA ALA A 10 12.56 -47.17 -39.35
C ALA A 10 13.07 -46.78 -37.96
N THR A 11 14.27 -46.22 -37.90
CA THR A 11 14.84 -45.59 -36.71
C THR A 11 14.01 -44.36 -36.37
N ALA A 12 12.98 -44.51 -35.54
CA ALA A 12 12.31 -43.41 -34.88
C ALA A 12 13.27 -42.84 -33.84
N GLY A 13 13.96 -41.75 -34.20
CA GLY A 13 14.78 -40.98 -33.27
C GLY A 13 13.90 -40.42 -32.16
N ILE A 14 14.03 -40.98 -30.97
CA ILE A 14 13.49 -40.39 -29.74
C ILE A 14 14.36 -39.16 -29.46
N LEU A 15 13.89 -37.99 -29.91
CA LEU A 15 14.42 -36.71 -29.50
C LEU A 15 13.93 -36.45 -28.06
N MET A 16 14.62 -37.03 -27.07
CA MET A 16 14.46 -36.63 -25.68
C MET A 16 15.06 -35.23 -25.52
N ILE A 17 14.23 -34.21 -25.76
CA ILE A 17 14.51 -32.85 -25.31
C ILE A 17 14.46 -32.91 -23.78
N SER A 18 15.63 -32.95 -23.15
CA SER A 18 15.82 -32.73 -21.72
C SER A 18 15.49 -31.26 -21.39
N ALA A 19 14.20 -30.95 -21.37
CA ALA A 19 13.65 -29.67 -20.90
C ALA A 19 13.70 -29.55 -19.37
N ALA A 20 14.75 -30.07 -18.72
CA ALA A 20 14.93 -30.05 -17.28
C ALA A 20 15.94 -28.98 -16.81
N GLY A 21 16.56 -28.23 -17.74
CA GLY A 21 17.65 -27.30 -17.43
C GLY A 21 17.44 -25.83 -17.78
N LEU A 22 16.26 -25.45 -18.29
CA LEU A 22 15.95 -24.05 -18.60
C LEU A 22 14.76 -23.63 -17.75
N LEU A 23 14.87 -22.48 -17.07
CA LEU A 23 13.91 -21.88 -16.13
C LEU A 23 14.11 -22.29 -14.66
N THR A 24 15.32 -22.08 -14.11
CA THR A 24 15.32 -21.48 -12.77
C THR A 24 14.93 -20.02 -12.96
N PRO A 25 13.76 -19.56 -12.49
CA PRO A 25 13.47 -18.13 -12.50
C PRO A 25 14.42 -17.46 -11.52
N SER A 26 15.59 -17.00 -12.00
CA SER A 26 16.44 -16.07 -11.26
C SER A 26 15.88 -14.66 -11.42
N THR A 27 14.67 -14.45 -10.94
CA THR A 27 14.14 -13.10 -10.78
C THR A 27 13.86 -12.97 -9.31
N ALA A 28 14.71 -12.22 -8.61
CA ALA A 28 14.30 -11.55 -7.39
C ALA A 28 12.98 -10.86 -7.73
N SER A 29 11.86 -11.43 -7.28
CA SER A 29 10.57 -10.81 -7.49
C SER A 29 10.56 -9.59 -6.58
N ALA A 30 10.74 -8.40 -7.15
CA ALA A 30 10.40 -7.19 -6.45
C ALA A 30 8.93 -7.33 -6.04
N ALA A 31 8.68 -7.55 -4.76
CA ALA A 31 7.32 -7.52 -4.25
C ALA A 31 6.83 -6.09 -4.42
N ILE A 32 5.78 -5.92 -5.22
CA ILE A 32 5.05 -4.66 -5.24
C ILE A 32 4.36 -4.56 -3.90
N ALA A 33 4.71 -3.51 -3.16
CA ALA A 33 4.07 -3.21 -1.90
C ALA A 33 2.56 -3.23 -2.06
N THR A 34 1.92 -4.09 -1.28
CA THR A 34 0.54 -4.05 -0.79
C THR A 34 -0.37 -3.00 -1.44
N ALA A 35 -0.59 -3.08 -2.77
CA ALA A 35 -1.26 -2.03 -3.54
C ALA A 35 -2.76 -1.90 -3.24
N ASN A 36 -3.25 -2.60 -2.21
CA ASN A 36 -4.65 -2.63 -1.76
C ASN A 36 -4.75 -2.91 -0.26
N GLY A 37 -3.73 -2.61 0.55
CA GLY A 37 -3.75 -2.87 1.99
C GLY A 37 -4.55 -1.84 2.79
N THR A 38 -4.65 -2.07 4.10
CA THR A 38 -5.16 -1.08 5.04
C THR A 38 -4.11 -0.81 6.11
N MET A 39 -3.80 0.46 6.32
CA MET A 39 -3.07 0.95 7.48
C MET A 39 -4.07 1.18 8.62
N THR A 40 -3.80 0.59 9.77
CA THR A 40 -4.51 0.89 11.01
C THR A 40 -3.60 1.70 11.91
N MET A 41 -4.08 2.84 12.40
CA MET A 41 -3.37 3.69 13.34
C MET A 41 -4.16 3.78 14.65
N ASN A 42 -3.45 3.58 15.76
CA ASN A 42 -3.93 3.83 17.11
C ASN A 42 -3.06 4.91 17.73
N LEU A 43 -3.68 5.95 18.24
CA LEU A 43 -3.04 7.05 18.94
C LEU A 43 -3.56 7.09 20.38
N ASP A 44 -2.65 7.21 21.34
CA ASP A 44 -2.96 7.33 22.76
C ASP A 44 -3.42 8.75 23.07
N SER A 45 -4.73 8.97 23.00
CA SER A 45 -5.35 10.27 23.27
C SER A 45 -5.00 10.84 24.65
N ALA A 46 -4.78 9.99 25.66
CA ALA A 46 -4.42 10.47 27.00
C ALA A 46 -3.00 11.04 26.99
N THR A 47 -2.04 10.30 26.44
CA THR A 47 -0.67 10.78 26.27
C THR A 47 -0.61 12.02 25.38
N MET A 48 -1.37 12.04 24.28
CA MET A 48 -1.43 13.19 23.39
C MET A 48 -1.95 14.45 24.09
N LEU A 49 -3.03 14.31 24.88
CA LEU A 49 -3.60 15.40 25.65
C LEU A 49 -2.61 15.96 26.68
N THR A 50 -1.96 15.09 27.45
CA THR A 50 -1.02 15.53 28.50
C THR A 50 0.25 16.14 27.91
N THR A 51 0.66 15.72 26.72
CA THR A 51 1.95 16.11 26.14
C THR A 51 1.85 17.36 25.29
N PHE A 52 0.86 17.45 24.39
CA PHE A 52 0.71 18.60 23.48
C PHE A 52 -0.65 19.28 23.53
N GLY A 53 -1.58 18.78 24.35
CA GLY A 53 -2.87 19.42 24.55
C GLY A 53 -3.87 19.20 23.42
N PHE A 54 -3.59 18.31 22.46
CA PHE A 54 -4.55 17.93 21.43
C PHE A 54 -4.89 16.44 21.53
N ILE A 55 -6.07 16.08 21.07
CA ILE A 55 -6.53 14.70 20.94
C ILE A 55 -7.00 14.42 19.51
N PRO A 56 -6.83 13.19 18.99
CA PRO A 56 -7.56 12.72 17.83
C PRO A 56 -9.05 12.85 18.09
N THR A 57 -9.77 13.47 17.14
CA THR A 57 -11.22 13.64 17.25
C THR A 57 -11.96 13.07 16.07
N THR A 58 -11.32 13.09 14.89
CA THR A 58 -11.95 12.64 13.66
C THR A 58 -10.88 12.11 12.72
N TYR A 59 -11.18 11.04 12.01
CA TYR A 59 -10.40 10.60 10.86
C TYR A 59 -11.30 10.54 9.62
N PHE A 60 -10.67 10.61 8.47
CA PHE A 60 -11.32 10.59 7.16
C PHE A 60 -10.63 9.50 6.35
N ASP A 61 -11.39 8.67 5.66
CA ASP A 61 -10.86 7.58 4.85
C ASP A 61 -10.84 7.95 3.35
N GLN A 62 -10.65 6.94 2.50
CA GLN A 62 -10.65 7.10 1.05
C GLN A 62 -11.97 7.67 0.50
N ALA A 63 -13.12 7.29 1.08
CA ALA A 63 -14.42 7.77 0.61
C ALA A 63 -14.65 9.26 0.88
N GLN A 64 -13.86 9.83 1.81
CA GLN A 64 -13.94 11.23 2.22
C GLN A 64 -12.71 12.04 1.78
N ASN A 65 -11.87 11.48 0.90
CA ASN A 65 -10.75 12.23 0.34
C ASN A 65 -11.20 13.52 -0.34
N ASP A 66 -12.45 13.52 -0.83
CA ASP A 66 -13.04 14.64 -1.56
C ASP A 66 -13.42 15.86 -0.70
N TYR A 67 -13.35 15.74 0.63
CA TYR A 67 -13.86 16.75 1.54
C TYR A 67 -12.83 17.82 1.87
N TYR A 68 -13.29 19.07 1.96
CA TYR A 68 -12.50 20.11 2.61
C TYR A 68 -12.56 19.89 4.10
N ILE A 69 -11.45 19.45 4.68
CA ILE A 69 -11.36 19.20 6.11
C ILE A 69 -11.13 20.54 6.81
N ASN A 70 -12.18 21.00 7.48
CA ASN A 70 -12.17 22.09 8.43
C ASN A 70 -12.68 21.57 9.78
N LYS A 71 -12.88 22.46 10.77
CA LYS A 71 -13.40 22.08 12.10
C LYS A 71 -14.78 21.41 12.08
N LEU A 72 -15.65 21.81 11.16
CA LEU A 72 -17.05 21.39 11.07
C LEU A 72 -17.26 20.23 10.10
N THR A 73 -16.25 19.89 9.29
CA THR A 73 -16.35 18.80 8.32
C THR A 73 -16.66 17.48 9.03
N PRO A 74 -17.77 16.81 8.68
CA PRO A 74 -18.11 15.54 9.26
C PRO A 74 -17.15 14.46 8.75
N GLY A 75 -16.59 13.70 9.68
CA GLY A 75 -15.77 12.52 9.41
C GLY A 75 -16.09 11.43 10.44
N TYR A 76 -15.31 10.36 10.46
CA TYR A 76 -15.47 9.31 11.45
C TYR A 76 -14.95 9.79 12.80
N ALA A 77 -15.85 9.92 13.78
CA ALA A 77 -15.46 10.23 15.15
C ALA A 77 -14.51 9.15 15.68
N THR A 78 -13.46 9.57 16.39
CA THR A 78 -12.48 8.66 16.99
C THR A 78 -11.99 9.20 18.31
N ASN A 79 -11.58 8.29 19.19
CA ASN A 79 -10.82 8.56 20.41
C ASN A 79 -9.34 8.19 20.25
N GLY A 80 -8.85 8.19 19.00
CA GLY A 80 -7.50 7.79 18.63
C GLY A 80 -7.35 6.32 18.25
N LEU A 81 -8.35 5.46 18.50
CA LEU A 81 -8.23 4.03 18.21
C LEU A 81 -8.86 3.64 16.87
N GLY A 82 -8.25 2.65 16.22
CA GLY A 82 -8.82 1.94 15.07
C GLY A 82 -9.00 2.77 13.81
N MET A 83 -8.23 3.86 13.64
CA MET A 83 -8.32 4.68 12.43
C MET A 83 -7.77 3.89 11.24
N GLN A 84 -8.55 3.77 10.17
CA GLN A 84 -8.20 2.96 9.01
C GLN A 84 -8.00 3.84 7.77
N PHE A 85 -6.90 3.58 7.07
CA PHE A 85 -6.51 4.29 5.86
C PHE A 85 -6.15 3.29 4.78
N GLN A 86 -6.74 3.42 3.60
CA GLN A 86 -6.43 2.53 2.49
C GLN A 86 -5.03 2.85 1.94
N VAL A 87 -4.27 1.80 1.61
CA VAL A 87 -3.01 1.92 0.88
C VAL A 87 -3.33 2.20 -0.58
N ASN A 88 -2.77 3.27 -1.10
CA ASN A 88 -2.97 3.69 -2.48
C ASN A 88 -2.31 2.76 -3.49
N GLY A 89 -2.90 2.63 -4.67
CA GLY A 89 -2.28 1.96 -5.81
C GLY A 89 -1.17 2.80 -6.49
N ASN A 90 -0.60 2.25 -7.57
CA ASN A 90 0.26 2.97 -8.51
C ASN A 90 -0.26 2.80 -9.96
N PRO A 91 -0.63 3.87 -10.68
CA PRO A 91 -0.66 5.26 -10.21
C PRO A 91 -1.58 5.42 -9.00
N ALA A 92 -1.35 6.47 -8.19
CA ALA A 92 -2.37 6.88 -7.23
C ALA A 92 -3.70 7.03 -7.99
N PRO A 93 -4.84 6.68 -7.37
CA PRO A 93 -6.13 6.94 -8.00
C PRO A 93 -6.10 8.38 -8.52
N THR A 94 -6.35 8.52 -9.82
CA THR A 94 -6.38 9.82 -10.49
C THR A 94 -7.59 10.56 -9.99
N SER A 95 -7.50 11.14 -8.81
CA SER A 95 -8.31 12.30 -8.53
C SER A 95 -7.70 13.41 -9.37
N ALA A 96 -8.23 13.58 -10.58
CA ALA A 96 -8.26 14.90 -11.21
C ALA A 96 -8.60 15.87 -10.08
N GLY A 97 -7.62 16.70 -9.73
CA GLY A 97 -7.44 17.15 -8.37
C GLY A 97 -8.76 17.50 -7.70
N ILE A 98 -9.03 16.79 -6.61
CA ILE A 98 -10.26 16.86 -5.84
C ILE A 98 -10.64 18.32 -5.65
N MET A 99 -11.67 18.80 -6.35
CA MET A 99 -12.19 20.14 -6.13
C MET A 99 -12.98 20.14 -4.83
N TYR A 100 -12.63 21.04 -3.91
CA TYR A 100 -13.33 21.19 -2.64
C TYR A 100 -14.72 21.83 -2.83
N GLY A 101 -15.66 21.08 -3.38
CA GLY A 101 -16.95 21.63 -3.81
C GLY A 101 -16.84 22.48 -5.08
N THR A 102 -17.98 22.96 -5.57
CA THR A 102 -18.13 23.52 -6.92
C THR A 102 -17.39 24.85 -7.17
N SER A 103 -16.85 25.50 -6.13
CA SER A 103 -16.20 26.81 -6.23
C SER A 103 -14.72 26.83 -5.81
N ASP A 104 -14.16 25.71 -5.38
CA ASP A 104 -12.81 25.68 -4.83
C ASP A 104 -11.89 24.84 -5.73
N THR A 105 -10.89 25.51 -6.30
CA THR A 105 -9.93 24.94 -7.25
C THR A 105 -8.75 24.26 -6.56
N ARG A 106 -8.70 24.27 -5.23
CA ARG A 106 -7.64 23.63 -4.46
C ARG A 106 -7.79 22.11 -4.57
N THR A 107 -6.68 21.36 -4.61
CA THR A 107 -6.67 19.91 -4.88
C THR A 107 -5.78 19.18 -3.89
N ARG A 108 -6.19 18.02 -3.37
CA ARG A 108 -5.37 17.20 -2.44
C ARG A 108 -4.53 16.20 -3.23
N PRO A 109 -3.19 16.26 -3.20
CA PRO A 109 -2.35 15.29 -3.90
C PRO A 109 -2.35 13.95 -3.15
N ILE A 110 -3.11 12.99 -3.66
CA ILE A 110 -3.08 11.60 -3.20
C ILE A 110 -1.68 11.02 -3.41
N GLN A 111 -1.15 10.38 -2.38
CA GLN A 111 0.18 9.78 -2.42
C GLN A 111 0.13 8.41 -3.06
N ALA A 112 0.86 8.22 -4.17
CA ALA A 112 0.99 6.91 -4.79
C ALA A 112 1.86 5.98 -3.94
N THR A 113 1.58 4.68 -4.00
CA THR A 113 2.48 3.66 -3.44
C THR A 113 3.49 3.22 -4.49
N THR A 114 4.71 3.75 -4.40
CA THR A 114 5.85 3.37 -5.24
C THR A 114 6.84 2.46 -4.51
N PHE A 115 6.44 1.95 -3.34
CA PHE A 115 7.30 1.16 -2.46
C PHE A 115 7.71 -0.16 -3.10
N THR A 116 9.00 -0.46 -3.02
CA THR A 116 9.60 -1.72 -3.47
C THR A 116 10.64 -2.18 -2.45
N TYR A 117 10.79 -3.50 -2.32
CA TYR A 117 11.81 -4.13 -1.50
C TYR A 117 12.12 -5.54 -2.02
N ASP A 118 13.27 -6.07 -1.63
CA ASP A 118 13.65 -7.47 -1.86
C ASP A 118 13.06 -8.35 -0.75
N THR A 119 12.27 -9.34 -1.16
CA THR A 119 11.66 -10.31 -0.25
C THR A 119 12.65 -11.29 0.37
N ALA A 120 13.87 -11.41 -0.19
CA ALA A 120 14.88 -12.36 0.27
C ALA A 120 15.67 -11.89 1.50
N GLY A 121 15.53 -10.62 1.91
CA GLY A 121 16.27 -10.02 3.01
C GLY A 121 15.42 -9.11 3.91
N PRO A 122 16.05 -8.46 4.89
CA PRO A 122 15.39 -7.42 5.69
C PRO A 122 14.84 -6.32 4.79
N VAL A 123 13.59 -5.92 5.04
CA VAL A 123 12.89 -4.92 4.23
C VAL A 123 13.70 -3.62 4.19
N GLU A 124 14.24 -3.21 5.33
CA GLU A 124 15.05 -2.00 5.52
C GLU A 124 16.30 -1.94 4.62
N ALA A 125 16.87 -3.10 4.25
CA ALA A 125 18.10 -3.15 3.46
C ALA A 125 17.88 -2.77 1.99
N THR A 126 16.63 -2.88 1.50
CA THR A 126 16.29 -2.74 0.08
C THR A 126 15.06 -1.87 -0.16
N ALA A 127 14.46 -1.33 0.90
CA ALA A 127 13.32 -0.44 0.87
C ALA A 127 13.61 0.82 0.06
N THR A 128 12.85 1.03 -1.01
CA THR A 128 12.87 2.27 -1.80
C THR A 128 11.44 2.74 -2.11
N GLY A 129 11.27 4.04 -2.37
CA GLY A 129 9.96 4.62 -2.68
C GLY A 129 9.14 4.95 -1.43
N GLN A 130 7.82 4.91 -1.55
CA GLN A 130 6.90 5.24 -0.46
C GLN A 130 5.63 4.40 -0.49
N ILE A 131 5.02 4.16 0.67
CA ILE A 131 3.65 3.65 0.79
C ILE A 131 2.75 4.85 1.01
N GLY A 132 1.85 5.13 0.06
CA GLY A 132 0.90 6.22 0.19
C GLY A 132 -0.39 5.75 0.82
N PHE A 133 -1.01 6.59 1.65
CA PHE A 133 -2.28 6.30 2.29
C PHE A 133 -3.31 7.37 1.94
N ASP A 134 -4.55 6.92 1.84
CA ASP A 134 -5.70 7.80 1.71
C ASP A 134 -6.13 8.37 3.05
N GLY A 135 -6.85 9.49 3.02
CA GLY A 135 -7.53 10.02 4.18
C GLY A 135 -6.80 11.16 4.89
N SER A 136 -7.20 11.38 6.14
CA SER A 136 -6.61 12.37 7.03
C SER A 136 -6.97 12.16 8.49
N ILE A 137 -6.24 12.84 9.37
CA ILE A 137 -6.52 12.86 10.81
C ILE A 137 -6.73 14.31 11.24
N ARG A 138 -7.81 14.57 11.98
CA ARG A 138 -8.03 15.84 12.68
C ARG A 138 -7.84 15.66 14.18
N ILE A 139 -6.91 16.45 14.71
CA ILE A 139 -6.68 16.59 16.14
C ILE A 139 -7.26 17.94 16.63
N THR A 140 -7.84 17.95 17.82
CA THR A 140 -8.47 19.13 18.41
C THR A 140 -7.96 19.33 19.82
N LYS A 141 -7.72 20.58 20.22
CA LYS A 141 -7.44 20.91 21.61
C LYS A 141 -8.77 21.01 22.38
N PRO A 142 -8.96 20.23 23.46
CA PRO A 142 -10.19 20.30 24.24
C PRO A 142 -10.53 21.74 24.64
N ASP A 143 -11.82 22.05 24.64
CA ASP A 143 -12.38 23.33 25.10
C ASP A 143 -11.94 24.57 24.29
N THR A 144 -11.35 24.38 23.11
CA THR A 144 -10.96 25.50 22.24
C THR A 144 -11.47 25.34 20.82
N ILE A 145 -11.29 26.40 20.03
CA ILE A 145 -11.52 26.35 18.58
C ILE A 145 -10.30 25.84 17.80
N ASN A 146 -9.21 25.50 18.48
CA ASN A 146 -7.95 25.16 17.83
C ASN A 146 -7.96 23.69 17.40
N TRP A 147 -7.68 23.47 16.12
CA TRP A 147 -7.60 22.16 15.50
C TRP A 147 -6.44 22.14 14.52
N LEU A 148 -5.91 20.95 14.28
CA LEU A 148 -4.93 20.68 13.24
C LEU A 148 -5.43 19.48 12.43
N LYS A 149 -5.09 19.46 11.15
CA LYS A 149 -5.31 18.31 10.27
C LYS A 149 -3.97 17.80 9.76
N PHE A 150 -3.93 16.52 9.43
CA PHE A 150 -2.80 15.86 8.80
C PHE A 150 -3.31 15.11 7.59
N ASP A 151 -2.96 15.60 6.41
CA ASP A 151 -3.47 15.10 5.13
C ASP A 151 -2.40 14.34 4.33
N ASN A 152 -2.87 13.49 3.41
CA ASN A 152 -2.07 12.84 2.37
C ASN A 152 -0.87 12.09 2.96
N LEU A 153 -1.17 11.15 3.87
CA LEU A 153 -0.15 10.44 4.61
C LEU A 153 0.69 9.55 3.68
N SER A 154 1.98 9.43 3.98
CA SER A 154 2.85 8.44 3.34
C SER A 154 3.88 7.90 4.30
N MET A 155 4.31 6.65 4.15
CA MET A 155 5.40 6.06 4.91
C MET A 155 6.61 5.77 4.01
N LYS A 156 7.81 6.10 4.47
CA LYS A 156 9.07 5.86 3.73
C LYS A 156 10.16 5.34 4.67
N TYR A 157 11.08 4.56 4.14
CA TYR A 157 12.34 4.25 4.82
C TYR A 157 13.42 5.24 4.34
N THR A 158 13.92 6.08 5.24
CA THR A 158 14.89 7.14 4.91
C THR A 158 15.78 7.44 6.11
N GLY A 159 17.06 7.70 5.85
CA GLY A 159 18.04 7.96 6.92
C GLY A 159 18.16 6.83 7.94
N GLY A 160 17.93 5.58 7.53
CA GLY A 160 17.96 4.41 8.41
C GLY A 160 16.73 4.23 9.29
N LYS A 161 15.66 5.01 9.09
CA LYS A 161 14.43 4.98 9.88
C LYS A 161 13.19 4.90 9.02
N TRP A 162 12.14 4.34 9.59
CA TRP A 162 10.80 4.44 9.01
C TRP A 162 10.11 5.70 9.53
N VAL A 163 9.53 6.48 8.61
CA VAL A 163 8.92 7.77 8.92
C VAL A 163 7.59 7.90 8.19
N VAL A 164 6.56 8.33 8.92
CA VAL A 164 5.26 8.77 8.36
C VAL A 164 5.35 10.26 8.11
N TYR A 165 4.97 10.67 6.91
CA TYR A 165 4.95 12.05 6.44
C TYR A 165 3.52 12.51 6.20
N THR A 166 3.25 13.79 6.47
CA THR A 166 2.17 14.50 5.78
C THR A 166 2.70 15.01 4.45
N ASN A 167 1.86 15.04 3.42
CA ASN A 167 2.23 15.57 2.10
C ASN A 167 1.27 16.70 1.71
N GLU A 168 1.24 17.73 2.54
CA GLU A 168 0.44 18.92 2.31
C GLU A 168 1.20 19.87 1.40
N ASN A 169 0.90 19.89 0.10
CA ASN A 169 1.58 20.83 -0.79
C ASN A 169 0.96 22.24 -0.69
N ARG A 170 1.30 23.00 0.35
CA ARG A 170 0.79 24.38 0.58
C ARG A 170 0.78 25.24 -0.68
N LEU A 171 1.84 25.17 -1.50
CA LEU A 171 2.02 26.00 -2.68
C LEU A 171 1.19 25.53 -3.88
N ALA A 172 1.05 24.22 -4.11
CA ALA A 172 0.25 23.71 -5.23
C ALA A 172 -1.25 23.63 -4.90
N THR A 173 -1.60 23.45 -3.63
CA THR A 173 -2.98 23.34 -3.20
C THR A 173 -3.59 24.68 -2.84
N GLY A 174 -2.81 25.77 -2.70
CA GLY A 174 -3.33 27.04 -2.19
C GLY A 174 -3.98 26.92 -0.81
N ASP A 175 -3.70 25.84 -0.07
CA ASP A 175 -4.22 25.63 1.28
C ASP A 175 -3.47 26.58 2.22
N PRO A 176 -4.12 27.62 2.78
CA PRO A 176 -3.46 28.51 3.72
C PRO A 176 -3.00 27.77 4.98
N ASP A 177 -3.63 26.63 5.29
CA ASP A 177 -3.42 25.84 6.51
C ASP A 177 -2.37 24.72 6.33
N GLY A 178 -1.86 24.50 5.11
CA GLY A 178 -0.93 23.40 4.82
C GLY A 178 0.50 23.66 5.31
N PHE A 179 1.15 22.64 5.88
CA PHE A 179 2.50 22.77 6.46
C PHE A 179 3.65 22.35 5.52
N GLY A 180 3.37 21.96 4.28
CA GLY A 180 4.38 21.34 3.41
C GLY A 180 4.44 19.82 3.61
N THR A 181 5.38 19.16 2.92
CA THR A 181 5.74 17.79 3.28
C THR A 181 6.53 17.83 4.59
N GLN A 182 5.98 17.25 5.65
CA GLN A 182 6.60 17.24 6.97
C GLN A 182 6.67 15.82 7.51
N SER A 183 7.75 15.50 8.23
CA SER A 183 7.78 14.28 9.05
C SER A 183 6.75 14.43 10.18
N LEU A 184 5.88 13.44 10.36
CA LEU A 184 4.82 13.42 11.37
C LEU A 184 5.15 12.46 12.51
N PHE A 185 5.44 11.20 12.17
CA PHE A 185 5.82 10.18 13.13
C PHE A 185 7.09 9.47 12.68
N GLU A 186 7.99 9.18 13.62
CA GLU A 186 9.01 8.16 13.45
C GLU A 186 8.49 6.84 14.01
N LEU A 187 8.89 5.74 13.37
CA LEU A 187 8.49 4.41 13.81
C LEU A 187 9.64 3.73 14.54
N SER A 188 9.30 3.08 15.64
CA SER A 188 10.22 2.25 16.43
C SER A 188 9.61 0.87 16.67
N ASN A 189 10.44 -0.07 17.15
CA ASN A 189 10.02 -1.46 17.37
C ASN A 189 9.32 -2.07 16.14
N VAL A 190 9.88 -1.77 14.96
CA VAL A 190 9.31 -2.18 13.68
C VAL A 190 9.44 -3.69 13.53
N VAL A 191 8.30 -4.33 13.28
CA VAL A 191 8.21 -5.74 12.91
C VAL A 191 7.59 -5.80 11.52
N SER A 192 8.36 -6.34 10.57
CA SER A 192 7.91 -6.53 9.20
C SER A 192 8.00 -8.02 8.82
N THR A 193 6.98 -8.50 8.11
CA THR A 193 6.98 -9.84 7.53
C THR A 193 6.44 -9.78 6.11
N THR A 194 6.83 -10.71 5.26
CA THR A 194 6.24 -10.88 3.94
C THR A 194 5.31 -12.08 3.97
N GLU A 195 4.03 -11.85 3.64
CA GLU A 195 3.02 -12.90 3.57
C GLU A 195 2.37 -12.84 2.19
N ASN A 196 2.41 -13.95 1.44
CA ASN A 196 1.89 -14.03 0.07
C ASN A 196 2.44 -12.94 -0.88
N GLY A 197 3.71 -12.56 -0.70
CA GLY A 197 4.35 -11.51 -1.49
C GLY A 197 3.91 -10.08 -1.15
N ALA A 198 3.15 -9.89 -0.06
CA ALA A 198 2.75 -8.58 0.43
C ALA A 198 3.41 -8.27 1.78
N LEU A 199 3.74 -6.99 1.99
CA LEU A 199 4.34 -6.51 3.22
C LEU A 199 3.25 -6.41 4.31
N LYS A 200 3.47 -7.12 5.41
CA LYS A 200 2.79 -6.92 6.68
C LYS A 200 3.73 -6.18 7.61
N PHE A 201 3.18 -5.23 8.35
CA PHE A 201 3.99 -4.28 9.12
C PHE A 201 3.29 -3.96 10.44
N SER A 202 4.07 -3.80 11.52
CA SER A 202 3.61 -3.20 12.77
C SER A 202 4.74 -2.42 13.44
N ALA A 203 4.42 -1.30 14.07
CA ALA A 203 5.39 -0.49 14.78
C ALA A 203 4.75 0.38 15.87
N ASP A 204 5.59 0.88 16.75
CA ASP A 204 5.26 1.97 17.66
C ASP A 204 5.40 3.32 16.95
N LEU A 205 4.48 4.24 17.22
CA LEU A 205 4.52 5.61 16.73
C LEU A 205 5.13 6.51 17.79
N SER A 206 6.15 7.29 17.44
CA SER A 206 6.62 8.42 18.23
C SER A 206 6.72 9.66 17.34
N LEU A 207 6.84 10.85 17.91
CA LEU A 207 7.13 12.03 17.09
C LEU A 207 8.58 12.00 16.58
N GLY A 208 9.48 11.27 17.21
CA GLY A 208 10.89 11.21 16.82
C GLY A 208 11.54 12.59 16.69
N ASN A 209 12.51 12.72 15.79
CA ASN A 209 13.08 14.03 15.44
C ASN A 209 12.20 14.77 14.42
N SER A 210 10.88 14.58 14.45
CA SER A 210 10.00 15.20 13.48
C SER A 210 9.97 16.71 13.59
N ASN A 211 9.54 17.35 12.50
CA ASN A 211 9.26 18.78 12.48
C ASN A 211 8.21 19.16 13.53
N TRP A 212 7.24 18.27 13.80
CA TRP A 212 6.21 18.46 14.81
C TRP A 212 6.74 18.32 16.24
N ALA A 213 7.63 17.36 16.53
CA ALA A 213 8.29 17.28 17.84
C ALA A 213 8.99 18.61 18.18
N ASN A 214 9.77 19.14 17.22
CA ASN A 214 10.47 20.41 17.39
C ASN A 214 9.50 21.59 17.55
N GLY A 215 8.42 21.63 16.75
CA GLY A 215 7.41 22.69 16.81
C GLY A 215 6.65 22.75 18.15
N PHE A 216 6.47 21.60 18.80
CA PHE A 216 5.85 21.53 20.13
C PHE A 216 6.85 21.50 21.30
N GLY A 217 8.16 21.50 21.03
CA GLY A 217 9.20 21.43 22.06
C GLY A 217 9.21 20.11 22.83
N LEU A 218 8.95 18.99 22.15
CA LEU A 218 8.74 17.68 22.77
C LEU A 218 9.95 16.76 22.66
N ASP A 219 10.02 15.79 23.58
CA ASP A 219 10.91 14.65 23.46
C ASP A 219 10.40 13.72 22.34
N GLY A 220 11.22 13.56 21.29
CA GLY A 220 10.94 12.69 20.16
C GLY A 220 10.82 11.20 20.50
N THR A 221 11.30 10.77 21.66
CA THR A 221 11.24 9.36 22.05
C THR A 221 9.89 8.94 22.62
N LEU A 222 8.99 9.90 22.89
CA LEU A 222 7.68 9.62 23.45
C LEU A 222 6.82 8.79 22.49
N LYS A 223 6.45 7.59 22.93
CA LYS A 223 5.47 6.74 22.25
C LYS A 223 4.08 7.37 22.35
N LEU A 224 3.48 7.63 21.19
CA LEU A 224 2.15 8.18 21.04
C LEU A 224 1.12 7.17 20.56
N GLY A 225 1.53 5.95 20.22
CA GLY A 225 0.60 4.96 19.70
C GLY A 225 1.25 3.80 18.97
N THR A 226 0.47 3.16 18.12
CA THR A 226 0.90 2.05 17.26
C THR A 226 0.31 2.19 15.86
N MET A 227 1.00 1.59 14.90
CA MET A 227 0.56 1.50 13.52
C MET A 227 0.76 0.08 13.02
N SER A 228 -0.14 -0.38 12.17
CA SER A 228 0.05 -1.61 11.41
C SER A 228 -0.42 -1.44 9.97
N ILE A 229 0.18 -2.21 9.06
CA ILE A 229 -0.28 -2.33 7.67
C ILE A 229 -0.60 -3.80 7.45
N THR A 230 -1.85 -4.05 7.07
CA THR A 230 -2.33 -5.38 6.74
C THR A 230 -2.63 -5.44 5.25
N PRO A 231 -2.08 -6.42 4.52
CA PRO A 231 -2.40 -6.59 3.11
C PRO A 231 -3.84 -7.05 2.90
N SER A 232 -4.48 -6.54 1.85
CA SER A 232 -5.73 -7.14 1.39
C SER A 232 -5.44 -8.47 0.71
N ALA A 233 -6.10 -9.52 1.19
CA ALA A 233 -6.02 -10.83 0.59
C ALA A 233 -6.72 -10.81 -0.77
N VAL A 234 -5.97 -10.71 -1.86
CA VAL A 234 -6.49 -10.97 -3.20
C VAL A 234 -6.39 -12.47 -3.47
N PRO A 235 -7.49 -13.19 -3.79
CA PRO A 235 -7.45 -14.63 -4.08
C PRO A 235 -6.74 -14.94 -5.40
N VAL A 236 -5.40 -14.90 -5.42
CA VAL A 236 -4.60 -15.27 -6.60
C VAL A 236 -4.79 -16.74 -7.00
N PRO A 237 -4.91 -17.74 -6.08
CA PRO A 237 -5.02 -19.14 -6.48
C PRO A 237 -6.29 -19.43 -7.29
N ALA A 238 -7.42 -18.85 -6.91
CA ALA A 238 -8.71 -19.12 -7.56
C ALA A 238 -8.73 -18.60 -9.01
N ALA A 239 -8.15 -17.42 -9.25
CA ALA A 239 -8.10 -16.83 -10.59
C ALA A 239 -7.25 -17.67 -11.57
N VAL A 240 -6.13 -18.23 -11.11
CA VAL A 240 -5.29 -19.11 -11.94
C VAL A 240 -6.04 -20.39 -12.30
N TRP A 241 -6.79 -20.98 -11.36
CA TRP A 241 -7.63 -22.15 -11.63
C TRP A 241 -8.81 -21.85 -12.56
N LEU A 242 -9.47 -20.70 -12.40
CA LEU A 242 -10.53 -20.26 -13.30
C LEU A 242 -10.00 -19.99 -14.71
N PHE A 243 -8.84 -19.34 -14.82
CA PHE A 243 -8.19 -19.12 -16.11
C PHE A 243 -7.74 -20.45 -16.76
N GLY A 244 -7.12 -21.33 -15.98
CA GLY A 244 -6.70 -22.66 -16.44
C GLY A 244 -7.88 -23.52 -16.89
N SER A 245 -8.97 -23.55 -16.13
CA SER A 245 -10.19 -24.30 -16.50
C SER A 245 -10.91 -23.70 -17.70
N ALA A 246 -10.98 -22.37 -17.82
CA ALA A 246 -11.51 -21.71 -19.00
C ALA A 246 -10.68 -22.03 -20.27
N LEU A 247 -9.35 -22.03 -20.16
CA LEU A 247 -8.45 -22.35 -21.27
C LEU A 247 -8.58 -23.82 -21.71
N LEU A 248 -8.70 -24.75 -20.75
CA LEU A 248 -8.98 -26.16 -21.02
C LEU A 248 -10.37 -26.36 -21.63
N GLY A 249 -11.38 -25.62 -21.15
CA GLY A 249 -12.72 -25.62 -21.74
C GLY A 249 -12.73 -25.14 -23.19
N LEU A 250 -11.99 -24.07 -23.50
CA LEU A 250 -11.91 -23.50 -24.84
C LEU A 250 -11.18 -24.44 -25.82
N THR A 251 -10.09 -25.06 -25.38
CA THR A 251 -9.35 -26.05 -26.20
C THR A 251 -10.17 -27.31 -26.44
N GLY A 252 -10.95 -27.76 -25.45
CA GLY A 252 -11.91 -28.86 -25.59
C GLY A 252 -13.05 -28.56 -26.58
N TYR A 253 -13.58 -27.33 -26.55
CA TYR A 253 -14.65 -26.90 -27.46
C TYR A 253 -14.21 -26.90 -28.94
N LYS A 254 -12.97 -26.47 -29.23
CA LYS A 254 -12.43 -26.43 -30.61
C LYS A 254 -12.37 -27.81 -31.28
N ARG A 255 -12.14 -28.89 -30.52
CA ARG A 255 -12.07 -30.26 -31.07
C ARG A 255 -13.43 -30.80 -31.53
N ARG A 256 -14.54 -30.36 -30.94
CA ARG A 256 -15.87 -30.86 -31.30
C ARG A 256 -16.35 -30.36 -32.67
N LYS A 257 -15.95 -29.15 -33.10
CA LYS A 257 -16.32 -28.62 -34.43
C LYS A 257 -15.64 -29.33 -35.60
N LEU A 258 -14.46 -29.93 -35.41
CA LEU A 258 -13.74 -30.63 -36.48
C LEU A 258 -14.36 -32.00 -36.81
N ASN A 259 -15.03 -32.64 -35.85
CA ASN A 259 -15.63 -33.96 -36.06
C ASN A 259 -17.01 -33.92 -36.74
N THR A 260 -17.67 -32.76 -36.80
CA THR A 260 -18.99 -32.61 -37.46
C THR A 260 -18.88 -32.35 -38.97
N ILE A 261 -17.70 -32.04 -39.51
CA ILE A 261 -17.47 -31.79 -40.95
C ILE A 261 -16.96 -33.05 -41.68
N ALA A 262 -16.56 -34.09 -40.94
CA ALA A 262 -16.05 -35.34 -41.50
C ALA A 262 -17.08 -36.49 -41.49
N ALA A 263 -18.37 -36.18 -41.28
CA ALA A 263 -19.48 -37.13 -41.32
C ALA A 263 -20.43 -36.77 -42.46
#